data_AF-A0A8S2JU63-F1
#
_entry.id   AF-A0A8S2JU63-F1
#
_cell.length_a   1.000
_cell.length_b   1.000
_cell.length_c   1.000
_cell.angle_alpha   90.00
_cell.angle_beta   90.00
_cell.angle_gamma   90.00
#
_symmetry.space_group_name_H-M   'P 1'
#
loop_
_entity.id
_entity.type
_entity.pdbx_description
1 polymer ?
#
loop_
_entity_poly.entity_id
_entity_poly.type
_entity_poly.pdbx_seq_one_letter_code
_entity_poly.pdbx_strand_id
1 'polypeptide(L)'
;MPNQKLLELSGQPPLESILRRNRLRWFGHVIRTEDERGDAALTKKAMFSYFPDWKRPRNIGIRKRWETKVMDDIEKSGIKNWRRDIREKDKWREIINIQVKTIPPQTKLKDIVHKYKERAENRRLEETTGIKQRKVTEILVKKRYILIDFLVNVKSQFIEHRADFL
;
A
#
# COMPACT_ATOMS: atom_id res chain seq x y z
N MET A 1 -11.60 3.76 0.23
CA MET A 1 -12.08 3.15 1.49
C MET A 1 -10.87 3.03 2.42
N PRO A 2 -10.96 3.40 3.72
CA PRO A 2 -9.84 3.22 4.65
C PRO A 2 -9.47 1.74 4.81
N ASN A 3 -8.18 1.44 4.95
CA ASN A 3 -7.67 0.05 5.04
C ASN A 3 -8.32 -0.74 6.19
N GLN A 4 -8.54 -0.10 7.34
CA GLN A 4 -9.20 -0.71 8.50
C GLN A 4 -10.61 -1.22 8.17
N LYS A 5 -11.38 -0.45 7.39
CA LYS A 5 -12.73 -0.84 6.98
C LYS A 5 -12.73 -2.02 6.01
N LEU A 6 -11.67 -2.18 5.20
CA LEU A 6 -11.50 -3.35 4.34
C LEU A 6 -11.23 -4.62 5.15
N LEU A 7 -10.40 -4.52 6.19
CA LEU A 7 -10.07 -5.64 7.08
C LEU A 7 -11.30 -6.09 7.89
N GLU A 8 -12.09 -5.14 8.40
CA GLU A 8 -13.34 -5.43 9.12
C GLU A 8 -14.37 -6.14 8.24
N LEU A 9 -14.44 -5.76 6.96
CA LEU A 9 -15.36 -6.37 6.00
C LEU A 9 -14.90 -7.76 5.56
N SER A 10 -13.62 -7.90 5.23
CA SER A 10 -13.06 -9.15 4.73
C SER A 10 -12.85 -10.20 5.82
N GLY A 11 -12.85 -9.78 7.09
CA GLY A 11 -12.51 -10.66 8.21
C GLY A 11 -11.01 -10.99 8.30
N GLN A 12 -10.20 -10.46 7.38
CA GLN A 12 -8.80 -10.80 7.29
C GLN A 12 -7.99 -10.08 8.38
N PRO A 13 -6.99 -10.75 8.96
CA PRO A 13 -6.08 -10.10 9.89
C PRO A 13 -5.21 -9.08 9.14
N PRO A 14 -4.77 -8.00 9.79
CA PRO A 14 -3.86 -7.03 9.18
C PRO A 14 -2.59 -7.72 8.65
N LEU A 15 -2.10 -7.29 7.49
CA LEU A 15 -0.87 -7.84 6.89
C LEU A 15 0.32 -7.79 7.86
N GLU A 16 0.43 -6.72 8.64
CA GLU A 16 1.47 -6.59 9.66
C GLU A 16 1.44 -7.75 10.66
N SER A 17 0.24 -8.17 11.09
CA SER A 17 0.05 -9.28 12.03
C SER A 17 0.47 -10.61 11.41
N ILE A 18 0.14 -10.83 10.13
CA ILE A 18 0.57 -12.01 9.37
C ILE A 18 2.10 -12.06 9.27
N LEU A 19 2.72 -10.94 8.88
CA LEU A 19 4.17 -10.85 8.73
C LEU A 19 4.89 -11.03 10.06
N ARG A 20 4.36 -10.43 11.14
CA ARG A 20 4.87 -10.61 12.51
C ARG A 20 4.85 -12.08 12.93
N ARG A 21 3.70 -12.73 12.78
CA ARG A 21 3.54 -14.16 13.08
C ARG A 21 4.51 -15.02 12.28
N ASN A 22 4.69 -14.75 10.99
CA ASN A 22 5.63 -15.49 10.15
C ASN A 22 7.09 -15.30 10.58
N ARG A 23 7.49 -14.07 10.95
CA ARG A 23 8.83 -13.80 11.50
C ARG A 23 9.05 -14.56 12.80
N LEU A 24 8.10 -14.52 13.75
CA LEU A 24 8.19 -15.24 15.02
C LEU A 24 8.20 -16.76 14.83
N ARG A 25 7.45 -17.27 13.84
CA ARG A 25 7.47 -18.69 13.47
C ARG A 25 8.86 -19.13 13.00
N TRP A 26 9.45 -18.37 12.06
CA TRP A 26 10.80 -18.68 11.55
C TRP A 26 11.86 -18.50 12.63
N PHE A 27 11.75 -17.47 13.47
CA PHE A 27 12.62 -17.27 14.63
C PHE A 27 12.62 -18.48 15.56
N GLY A 28 11.44 -18.96 15.97
CA GLY A 28 11.34 -20.14 16.83
C GLY A 28 11.89 -21.40 16.15
N HIS A 29 11.80 -21.51 14.82
CA HIS A 29 12.47 -22.58 14.07
C HIS A 29 13.99 -22.46 14.19
N VAL A 30 14.58 -21.31 13.83
CA VAL A 30 16.03 -21.07 13.88
C VAL A 30 16.61 -21.34 15.26
N ILE A 31 15.92 -20.95 16.34
CA ILE A 31 16.40 -21.18 17.71
C ILE A 31 16.43 -22.67 18.08
N ARG A 32 15.51 -23.47 17.56
CA ARG A 32 15.43 -24.92 17.78
C ARG A 32 16.26 -25.74 16.80
N THR A 33 16.72 -25.14 15.71
CA THR A 33 17.54 -25.84 14.72
C THR A 33 18.94 -26.08 15.29
N GLU A 34 19.26 -27.35 15.41
CA GLU A 34 20.59 -27.88 15.73
C GLU A 34 21.18 -28.50 14.47
N ASP A 35 22.51 -28.58 14.39
CA ASP A 35 23.19 -29.32 13.33
C ASP A 35 23.24 -30.84 13.65
N GLU A 36 23.82 -31.62 12.74
CA GLU A 36 23.94 -33.08 12.87
C GLU A 36 24.72 -33.52 14.12
N ARG A 37 25.50 -32.61 14.72
CA ARG A 37 26.30 -32.85 15.92
C ARG A 37 25.57 -32.45 17.21
N GLY A 38 24.35 -31.90 17.09
CA GLY A 38 23.61 -31.34 18.21
C GLY A 38 24.06 -29.93 18.62
N ASP A 39 24.95 -29.30 17.85
CA ASP A 39 25.39 -27.94 18.09
C ASP A 39 24.41 -26.92 17.49
N ALA A 40 24.50 -25.67 17.93
CA ALA A 40 23.71 -24.60 17.33
C ALA A 40 24.02 -24.45 15.83
N ALA A 41 22.99 -24.57 14.99
CA ALA A 41 23.13 -24.48 13.54
C ALA A 41 23.74 -23.13 13.11
N LEU A 42 24.41 -23.12 11.96
CA LEU A 42 25.07 -21.92 11.41
C LEU A 42 24.12 -20.73 11.31
N THR A 43 22.85 -20.95 10.94
CA THR A 43 21.83 -19.89 10.86
C THR A 43 21.59 -19.22 12.22
N LYS A 44 21.55 -19.99 13.30
CA LYS A 44 21.40 -19.48 14.66
C LYS A 44 22.64 -18.72 15.10
N LYS A 45 23.84 -19.25 14.81
CA LYS A 45 25.12 -18.57 15.09
C LYS A 45 25.23 -17.24 14.34
N ALA A 46 24.96 -17.23 13.04
CA ALA A 46 25.02 -16.03 12.19
C ALA A 46 23.99 -14.97 12.61
N MET A 47 22.81 -15.37 13.07
CA MET A 47 21.78 -14.45 13.56
C MET A 47 22.28 -13.58 14.71
N PHE A 48 23.03 -14.17 15.64
CA PHE A 48 23.54 -13.49 16.84
C PHE A 48 25.01 -13.05 16.72
N SER A 49 25.61 -13.23 15.55
CA SER A 49 27.01 -12.85 15.34
C SER A 49 27.17 -11.34 15.23
N TYR A 50 28.15 -10.82 15.95
CA TYR A 50 28.64 -9.45 15.84
C TYR A 50 30.04 -9.48 15.25
N PHE A 51 30.27 -8.70 14.20
CA PHE A 51 31.59 -8.52 13.59
C PHE A 51 32.21 -7.25 14.19
N PRO A 52 33.18 -7.37 15.11
CA PRO A 52 33.72 -6.24 15.86
C PRO A 52 34.43 -5.21 14.97
N ASP A 53 35.14 -5.69 13.95
CA ASP A 53 35.97 -4.84 13.08
C ASP A 53 35.20 -4.18 11.94
N TRP A 54 33.93 -4.58 11.72
CA TRP A 54 33.13 -4.09 10.61
C TRP A 54 32.08 -3.07 11.08
N LYS A 55 32.40 -1.79 10.94
CA LYS A 55 31.45 -0.71 11.15
C LYS A 55 30.44 -0.68 10.01
N ARG A 56 29.15 -0.64 10.35
CA ARG A 56 28.09 -0.54 9.33
C ARG A 56 28.22 0.79 8.57
N PRO A 57 28.01 0.78 7.24
CA PRO A 57 27.89 2.02 6.49
C PRO A 57 26.65 2.76 7.01
N ARG A 58 26.83 4.07 7.29
CA ARG A 58 25.82 4.97 7.86
C ARG A 58 24.80 5.35 6.79
N ASN A 59 24.18 4.35 6.17
CA ASN A 59 23.24 4.57 5.08
C ASN A 59 21.87 4.94 5.67
N ILE A 60 21.37 6.11 5.28
CA ILE A 60 20.17 6.80 5.78
C ILE A 60 18.86 5.96 5.67
N GLY A 61 18.88 4.82 4.99
CA GLY A 61 17.69 3.99 4.71
C GLY A 61 17.59 2.64 5.43
N ILE A 62 18.66 2.06 5.98
CA ILE A 62 18.60 0.70 6.56
C ILE A 62 18.24 0.77 8.05
N ARG A 63 16.95 0.61 8.33
CA ARG A 63 16.37 1.04 9.62
C ARG A 63 16.57 0.11 10.83
N LYS A 64 16.68 -1.23 10.70
CA LYS A 64 16.88 -2.16 11.86
C LYS A 64 17.48 -3.51 11.41
N ARG A 65 18.27 -4.20 12.27
CA ARG A 65 18.65 -5.62 12.04
C ARG A 65 17.38 -6.48 12.08
N TRP A 66 17.41 -7.63 11.39
CA TRP A 66 16.34 -8.61 11.49
C TRP A 66 16.11 -9.06 12.94
N GLU A 67 17.19 -9.32 13.69
CA GLU A 67 17.14 -9.59 15.12
C GLU A 67 16.40 -8.48 15.90
N THR A 68 16.76 -7.21 15.68
CA THR A 68 16.09 -6.07 16.33
C THR A 68 14.59 -6.03 15.99
N LYS A 69 14.21 -6.40 14.76
CA LYS A 69 12.80 -6.48 14.36
C LYS A 69 12.06 -7.60 15.08
N VAL A 70 12.70 -8.76 15.25
CA VAL A 70 12.10 -9.88 16.01
C VAL A 70 11.95 -9.52 17.48
N MET A 71 12.93 -8.86 18.09
CA MET A 71 12.82 -8.43 19.49
C MET A 71 11.71 -7.39 19.67
N ASP A 72 11.59 -6.43 18.76
CA ASP A 72 10.47 -5.46 18.72
C ASP A 72 9.11 -6.18 18.55
N ASP A 73 9.05 -7.23 17.73
CA ASP A 73 7.84 -8.05 17.60
C ASP A 73 7.50 -8.80 18.89
N ILE A 74 8.49 -9.39 19.58
CA ILE A 74 8.31 -10.09 20.87
C ILE A 74 7.79 -9.13 21.94
N GLU A 75 8.37 -7.93 22.02
CA GLU A 75 7.98 -6.88 22.96
C GLU A 75 6.56 -6.40 22.68
N LYS A 76 6.24 -6.05 21.43
CA LYS A 76 4.87 -5.68 21.01
C LYS A 76 3.87 -6.79 21.22
N SER A 77 4.35 -8.03 21.22
CA SER A 77 3.53 -9.21 21.47
C SER A 77 3.33 -9.49 22.97
N GLY A 78 4.01 -8.76 23.86
CA GLY A 78 3.94 -9.00 25.30
C GLY A 78 4.54 -10.34 25.76
N ILE A 79 5.37 -10.98 24.92
CA ILE A 79 5.94 -12.29 25.21
C ILE A 79 7.18 -12.10 26.10
N LYS A 80 7.06 -12.39 27.39
CA LYS A 80 8.16 -12.21 28.37
C LYS A 80 9.18 -13.36 28.35
N ASN A 81 8.71 -14.61 28.45
CA ASN A 81 9.57 -15.79 28.66
C ASN A 81 9.89 -16.55 27.36
N TRP A 82 10.02 -15.83 26.25
CA TRP A 82 10.15 -16.41 24.91
C TRP A 82 11.29 -17.44 24.79
N ARG A 83 12.40 -17.28 25.52
CA ARG A 83 13.53 -18.23 25.49
C ARG A 83 13.15 -19.63 25.95
N ARG A 84 12.27 -19.73 26.96
CA ARG A 84 11.74 -21.00 27.45
C ARG A 84 10.65 -21.51 26.52
N ASP A 85 9.71 -20.63 26.18
CA ASP A 85 8.53 -20.99 25.39
C ASP A 85 8.87 -21.44 23.96
N ILE A 86 9.96 -20.94 23.37
CA ILE A 86 10.43 -21.38 22.07
C ILE A 86 10.91 -22.82 22.06
N ARG A 87 11.36 -23.41 23.18
CA ARG A 87 11.80 -24.81 23.17
C ARG A 87 10.64 -25.76 22.84
N GLU A 88 9.47 -25.45 23.37
CA GLU A 88 8.24 -26.20 23.11
C GLU A 88 7.57 -25.71 21.82
N LYS A 89 7.63 -26.52 20.76
CA LYS A 89 7.12 -26.15 19.42
C LYS A 89 5.65 -25.75 19.42
N ASP A 90 4.81 -26.52 20.10
CA ASP A 90 3.36 -26.33 20.07
C ASP A 90 2.93 -25.16 20.95
N LYS A 91 3.52 -25.02 22.14
CA LYS A 91 3.35 -23.84 22.98
C LYS A 91 3.77 -22.56 22.27
N TRP A 92 4.90 -22.58 21.56
CA TRP A 92 5.32 -21.42 20.76
C TRP A 92 4.31 -21.09 19.66
N ARG A 93 3.78 -22.09 18.97
CA ARG A 93 2.77 -21.91 17.92
C ARG A 93 1.48 -21.30 18.48
N GLU A 94 1.04 -21.74 19.65
CA GLU A 94 -0.12 -21.18 20.33
C GLU A 94 0.10 -19.69 20.63
N ILE A 95 1.21 -19.36 21.28
CA ILE A 95 1.56 -17.97 21.66
C ILE A 95 1.55 -17.03 20.44
N ILE A 96 2.19 -17.42 19.34
CA ILE A 96 2.28 -16.56 18.15
C ILE A 96 0.95 -16.45 17.38
N ASN A 97 0.05 -17.42 17.52
CA ASN A 97 -1.22 -17.44 16.82
C ASN A 97 -2.31 -16.63 17.55
N ILE A 98 -2.23 -16.49 18.88
CA ILE A 98 -3.17 -15.69 19.69
C ILE A 98 -3.37 -14.27 19.13
N GLN A 99 -2.32 -13.71 18.51
CA GLN A 99 -2.34 -12.33 18.01
C GLN A 99 -2.94 -12.18 16.62
N VAL A 100 -3.08 -13.28 15.88
CA VAL A 100 -3.66 -13.28 14.54
C VAL A 100 -5.13 -13.67 14.69
N LYS A 101 -5.92 -12.77 15.29
CA LYS A 101 -7.38 -12.94 15.34
C LYS A 101 -7.95 -12.72 13.95
N THR A 102 -8.57 -13.74 13.39
CA THR A 102 -9.42 -13.64 12.20
C THR A 102 -10.80 -13.22 12.65
N ILE A 103 -11.31 -12.12 12.12
CA ILE A 103 -12.70 -11.71 12.33
C ILE A 103 -13.54 -12.55 11.37
N PRO A 104 -14.68 -13.14 11.76
CA PRO A 104 -15.54 -13.82 10.80
C PRO A 104 -15.97 -12.83 9.70
N PRO A 105 -15.86 -13.20 8.40
CA PRO A 105 -16.19 -12.29 7.30
C PRO A 105 -17.67 -11.91 7.35
N GLN A 106 -18.01 -10.67 7.01
CA GLN A 106 -19.40 -10.25 6.99
C GLN A 106 -20.18 -10.96 5.86
N THR A 107 -21.35 -11.49 6.19
CA THR A 107 -22.19 -12.27 5.27
C THR A 107 -22.64 -11.48 4.03
N LYS A 108 -22.70 -10.14 4.14
CA LYS A 108 -23.17 -9.23 3.08
C LYS A 108 -22.04 -8.59 2.25
N LEU A 109 -20.83 -9.18 2.25
CA LEU A 109 -19.67 -8.60 1.57
C LEU A 109 -19.92 -8.36 0.07
N LYS A 110 -20.64 -9.28 -0.58
CA LYS A 110 -20.98 -9.19 -2.02
C LYS A 110 -21.78 -7.92 -2.33
N ASP A 111 -22.81 -7.64 -1.55
CA ASP A 111 -23.69 -6.48 -1.74
C ASP A 111 -22.93 -5.17 -1.56
N ILE A 112 -22.04 -5.13 -0.55
CA ILE A 112 -21.19 -3.97 -0.28
C ILE A 112 -20.24 -3.74 -1.47
N VAL A 113 -19.55 -4.79 -1.93
CA VAL A 113 -18.65 -4.70 -3.09
C VAL A 113 -19.40 -4.24 -4.34
N HIS A 114 -20.60 -4.76 -4.56
CA HIS A 114 -21.43 -4.38 -5.72
C HIS A 114 -21.79 -2.89 -5.69
N LYS A 115 -22.24 -2.38 -4.53
CA LYS A 115 -22.54 -0.95 -4.34
C LYS A 115 -21.31 -0.06 -4.59
N TYR A 116 -20.13 -0.50 -4.17
CA TYR A 116 -18.89 0.25 -4.42
C TYR A 116 -18.47 0.22 -5.90
N LYS A 117 -18.68 -0.90 -6.60
CA LYS A 117 -18.44 -1.00 -8.05
C LYS A 117 -19.36 -0.07 -8.84
N GLU A 118 -20.66 -0.08 -8.56
CA GLU A 118 -21.61 0.84 -9.20
C GLU A 118 -21.24 2.30 -8.99
N ARG A 119 -20.90 2.67 -7.75
CA ARG A 119 -20.45 4.04 -7.45
C ARG A 119 -19.16 4.42 -8.17
N ALA A 120 -18.26 3.46 -8.41
CA ALA A 120 -17.03 3.71 -9.15
C ALA A 120 -17.29 3.89 -10.65
N GLU A 121 -18.17 3.09 -11.24
CA GLU A 121 -18.61 3.25 -12.62
C GLU A 121 -19.33 4.58 -12.84
N ASN A 122 -20.23 4.97 -11.93
CA ASN A 122 -20.92 6.27 -12.04
C ASN A 122 -19.94 7.45 -12.03
N ARG A 123 -18.88 7.41 -11.21
CA ARG A 123 -17.83 8.45 -11.24
C ARG A 123 -17.06 8.47 -12.56
N ARG A 124 -16.72 7.30 -13.12
CA ARG A 124 -16.06 7.21 -14.43
C ARG A 124 -16.94 7.79 -15.52
N LEU A 125 -18.24 7.47 -15.48
CA LEU A 125 -19.22 8.05 -16.40
C LEU A 125 -19.29 9.57 -16.24
N GLU A 126 -19.42 10.10 -15.03
CA GLU A 126 -19.41 11.55 -14.76
C GLU A 126 -18.12 12.23 -15.26
N GLU A 127 -16.95 11.64 -15.02
CA GLU A 127 -15.66 12.14 -15.50
C GLU A 127 -15.59 12.16 -17.03
N THR A 128 -15.99 11.08 -17.71
CA THR A 128 -16.01 11.02 -19.17
C THR A 128 -17.02 12.02 -19.77
N THR A 129 -18.15 12.21 -19.12
CA THR A 129 -19.18 13.16 -19.54
C THR A 129 -18.71 14.60 -19.35
N GLY A 130 -18.05 14.90 -18.22
CA GLY A 130 -17.41 16.19 -17.96
C GLY A 130 -16.27 16.49 -18.93
N ILE A 131 -15.45 15.49 -19.29
CA ILE A 131 -14.41 15.62 -20.32
C ILE A 131 -15.03 15.93 -21.69
N LYS A 132 -16.12 15.25 -22.06
CA LYS A 132 -16.85 15.52 -23.30
C LYS A 132 -17.41 16.94 -23.31
N GLN A 133 -18.04 17.38 -22.22
CA GLN A 133 -18.57 18.74 -22.10
C GLN A 133 -17.48 19.81 -22.23
N ARG A 134 -16.33 19.63 -21.56
CA ARG A 134 -15.17 20.54 -21.69
C ARG A 134 -14.65 20.64 -23.12
N LYS A 135 -14.49 19.50 -23.81
CA LYS A 135 -14.07 19.48 -25.23
C LYS A 135 -15.07 20.19 -26.14
N VAL A 136 -16.37 19.98 -25.95
CA VAL A 136 -17.41 20.68 -26.72
C VAL A 136 -17.34 22.19 -26.48
N THR A 137 -17.18 22.63 -25.22
CA THR A 137 -17.04 24.06 -24.91
C THR A 137 -15.77 24.67 -25.52
N GLU A 138 -14.63 23.97 -25.49
CA GLU A 138 -13.40 24.43 -26.14
C GLU A 138 -13.57 24.59 -27.65
N ILE A 139 -14.23 23.64 -28.31
CA ILE A 139 -14.52 23.70 -29.74
C ILE A 139 -15.43 24.89 -30.07
N LEU A 140 -16.49 25.11 -29.28
CA LEU A 140 -17.42 26.22 -29.47
C LEU A 140 -16.74 27.58 -29.27
N VAL A 141 -15.90 27.70 -28.23
CA VAL A 141 -15.10 28.91 -27.97
C VAL A 141 -14.13 29.18 -29.11
N LYS A 142 -13.39 28.16 -29.57
CA LYS A 142 -12.43 28.29 -30.68
C LYS A 142 -13.12 28.68 -32.00
N LYS A 143 -14.28 28.10 -32.31
CA LYS A 143 -15.10 28.50 -33.47
C LYS A 143 -15.57 29.95 -33.36
N ARG A 144 -15.93 30.40 -32.15
CA ARG A 144 -16.37 31.79 -31.91
C ARG A 144 -15.24 32.80 -32.15
N TYR A 145 -14.02 32.50 -31.71
CA TYR A 145 -12.84 33.34 -31.99
C TYR A 145 -12.56 33.44 -33.49
N ILE A 146 -12.58 32.31 -34.22
CA ILE A 146 -12.38 32.30 -35.67
C ILE A 146 -13.44 33.14 -36.41
N LEU A 147 -14.70 33.06 -35.97
CA LEU A 147 -15.79 33.85 -36.56
C LEU A 147 -15.64 35.36 -36.28
N ILE A 148 -15.18 35.72 -35.08
CA ILE A 148 -14.90 37.11 -34.72
C ILE A 148 -13.72 37.64 -35.54
N ASP A 149 -12.62 36.89 -35.63
CA ASP A 149 -11.44 37.27 -36.42
C ASP A 149 -11.79 37.43 -37.91
N PHE A 150 -12.63 36.52 -38.44
CA PHE A 150 -13.14 36.64 -39.81
C PHE A 150 -13.99 37.90 -40.01
N LEU A 151 -14.92 38.21 -39.10
CA LEU A 151 -15.76 39.41 -39.17
C LEU A 151 -14.96 40.72 -39.01
N VAL A 152 -13.92 40.72 -38.17
CA VAL A 152 -13.02 41.86 -38.01
C VAL A 152 -12.19 42.08 -39.27
N ASN A 153 -11.65 41.01 -39.85
CA ASN A 153 -10.85 41.08 -41.08
C ASN A 153 -11.69 41.54 -42.29
N VAL A 154 -12.91 41.02 -42.44
CA VAL A 154 -13.85 41.46 -43.48
C VAL A 154 -14.25 42.92 -43.28
N LYS A 155 -14.46 43.38 -42.04
CA LYS A 155 -14.70 44.81 -41.76
C LYS A 155 -13.48 45.68 -42.10
N SER A 156 -12.27 45.23 -41.80
CA SER A 156 -11.03 45.96 -42.13
C SER A 156 -10.86 46.13 -43.64
N GLN A 157 -11.07 45.07 -44.43
CA GLN A 157 -11.03 45.15 -45.89
C GLN A 157 -12.11 46.07 -46.48
N PHE A 158 -13.30 46.10 -45.87
CA PHE A 158 -14.38 47.00 -46.28
C PHE A 158 -14.10 48.48 -45.93
N ILE A 159 -13.29 48.74 -44.90
CA ILE A 159 -12.88 50.10 -44.50
C ILE A 159 -11.74 50.59 -45.40
N GLU A 160 -10.76 49.74 -45.73
CA GLU A 160 -9.66 50.06 -46.64
C GLU A 160 -10.17 50.36 -48.06
N HIS A 161 -11.06 49.55 -48.61
CA HIS A 161 -11.67 49.82 -49.92
C HIS A 161 -12.55 51.09 -49.96
N ARG A 162 -12.95 51.64 -48.81
CA ARG A 162 -13.72 52.89 -48.74
C ARG A 162 -12.82 54.12 -48.60
N ALA A 163 -11.55 53.94 -48.25
CA ALA A 163 -10.53 55.00 -48.19
C ALA A 163 -9.90 55.29 -49.56
N ASP A 164 -9.95 54.34 -50.50
CA ASP A 164 -9.43 54.50 -51.87
C ASP A 164 -10.37 55.26 -52.84
N PHE A 165 -11.55 55.69 -52.37
CA PHE A 165 -12.60 56.35 -53.17
C PHE A 165 -12.95 57.78 -52.71
N LEU A 166 -12.10 58.41 -51.89
CA LEU A 166 -12.18 59.83 -51.50
C LEU A 166 -10.86 60.53 -51.82
#